data_AF-A0A537E1H6-F1
#
_entry.id   AF-A0A537E1H6-F1
#
_cell.length_a   1.000
_cell.length_b   1.000
_cell.length_c   1.000
_cell.angle_alpha   90.00
_cell.angle_beta   90.00
_cell.angle_gamma   90.00
#
_symmetry.space_group_name_H-M   'P 1'
#
loop_
_entity.id
_entity.type
_entity.pdbx_description
1 polymer ?
#
loop_
_entity_poly.entity_id
_entity_poly.type
_entity_poly.pdbx_seq_one_letter_code
_entity_poly.pdbx_strand_id
1 'polypeptide(L)'
;MSHEKSEKLLVLPDWRTVSLRALCLGMFLVRMNVEEGLKRKAVTSDKAPQGLAESLDRYLKNHGVLASLSPNEKTLVGKPVGSWAMQDIVNTSWRAEALGSILWALTQFESLPPYDTPFVLPEILGKLGNPDDFPNRTTLRTPIELSKARNAAELWHWRARTAVVQRRGVAPPPGLTFPGIIAQSAKMAFQERLIPQPIDNDFPFSGKPYSKLSDAEYQNAGSIAQERHFAFNWLCGYSANWDETSTST
;
A
#
# COMPACT_ATOMS: atom_id res chain seq x y z
N MET A 1 -4.08 -29.02 6.42
CA MET A 1 -4.99 -29.27 5.30
C MET A 1 -5.07 -27.98 4.49
N SER A 2 -4.25 -27.91 3.46
CA SER A 2 -4.15 -26.78 2.53
C SER A 2 -5.40 -26.74 1.68
N HIS A 3 -6.23 -25.71 1.85
CA HIS A 3 -7.11 -25.26 0.79
C HIS A 3 -6.25 -24.51 -0.22
N GLU A 4 -5.49 -25.25 -1.01
CA GLU A 4 -4.91 -24.74 -2.25
C GLU A 4 -6.07 -24.65 -3.25
N LYS A 5 -6.91 -23.62 -3.09
CA LYS A 5 -7.67 -23.13 -4.23
C LYS A 5 -6.59 -22.71 -5.22
N SER A 6 -6.52 -23.42 -6.34
CA SER A 6 -5.80 -22.97 -7.53
C SER A 6 -6.43 -21.64 -7.95
N GLU A 7 -5.98 -20.56 -7.34
CA GLU A 7 -6.38 -19.21 -7.66
C GLU A 7 -5.74 -18.95 -9.02
N LYS A 8 -6.57 -18.97 -10.06
CA LYS A 8 -6.12 -18.80 -11.44
C LYS A 8 -5.57 -17.37 -11.56
N LEU A 9 -4.26 -17.22 -11.40
CA LEU A 9 -3.56 -15.95 -11.58
C LEU A 9 -3.95 -15.40 -12.95
N LEU A 10 -4.43 -14.16 -12.96
CA LEU A 10 -4.75 -13.44 -14.19
C LEU A 10 -3.44 -13.02 -14.88
N VAL A 11 -3.59 -12.46 -16.08
CA VAL A 11 -2.45 -11.91 -16.83
C VAL A 11 -1.77 -10.84 -15.97
N LEU A 12 -0.46 -10.98 -15.75
CA LEU A 12 0.35 -10.01 -15.02
C LEU A 12 0.28 -8.65 -15.74
N PRO A 13 0.11 -7.52 -15.02
CA PRO A 13 0.13 -6.22 -15.64
C PRO A 13 1.51 -5.95 -16.27
N ASP A 14 1.51 -5.43 -17.49
CA ASP A 14 2.75 -5.04 -18.15
C ASP A 14 3.35 -3.76 -17.54
N TRP A 15 4.61 -3.47 -17.85
CA TRP A 15 5.34 -2.33 -17.29
C TRP A 15 4.63 -0.98 -17.55
N ARG A 16 3.92 -0.84 -18.69
CA ARG A 16 3.20 0.38 -19.05
C ARG A 16 1.96 0.56 -18.18
N THR A 17 1.21 -0.50 -17.96
CA THR A 17 0.05 -0.54 -17.05
C THR A 17 0.48 -0.21 -15.62
N VAL A 18 1.58 -0.79 -15.14
CA VAL A 18 2.14 -0.50 -13.82
C VAL A 18 2.60 0.95 -13.71
N SER A 19 3.23 1.51 -14.76
CA SER A 19 3.66 2.91 -14.81
C SER A 19 2.49 3.89 -14.74
N LEU A 20 1.44 3.64 -15.52
CA LEU A 20 0.22 4.46 -15.48
C LEU A 20 -0.45 4.40 -14.10
N ARG A 21 -0.44 3.23 -13.45
CA ARG A 21 -0.95 3.10 -12.09
C ARG A 21 -0.17 3.92 -11.08
N ALA A 22 1.16 3.93 -11.17
CA ALA A 22 2.01 4.77 -10.33
C ALA A 22 1.67 6.26 -10.49
N LEU A 23 1.49 6.73 -11.74
CA LEU A 23 1.11 8.13 -12.02
C LEU A 23 -0.28 8.47 -11.45
N CYS A 24 -1.23 7.56 -11.55
CA CYS A 24 -2.58 7.73 -10.98
C CYS A 24 -2.53 7.89 -9.45
N LEU A 25 -1.82 7.00 -8.75
CA LEU A 25 -1.66 7.08 -7.29
C LEU A 25 -0.89 8.33 -6.87
N GLY A 26 0.16 8.69 -7.63
CA GLY A 26 0.91 9.92 -7.41
C GLY A 26 0.01 11.15 -7.44
N MET A 27 -0.82 11.28 -8.47
CA MET A 27 -1.79 12.36 -8.51
C MET A 27 -2.78 12.28 -7.34
N PHE A 28 -3.30 11.10 -7.04
CA PHE A 28 -4.29 10.92 -5.98
C PHE A 28 -3.75 11.41 -4.63
N LEU A 29 -2.47 11.15 -4.35
CA LEU A 29 -1.76 11.64 -3.18
C LEU A 29 -1.45 13.14 -3.23
N VAL A 30 -1.16 13.70 -4.41
CA VAL A 30 -1.02 15.16 -4.56
C VAL A 30 -2.35 15.85 -4.25
N ARG A 31 -3.47 15.33 -4.78
CA ARG A 31 -4.80 15.87 -4.46
C ARG A 31 -5.10 15.78 -2.96
N MET A 32 -4.78 14.65 -2.33
CA MET A 32 -4.91 14.47 -0.89
C MET A 32 -4.13 15.53 -0.09
N ASN A 33 -2.88 15.83 -0.46
CA ASN A 33 -2.09 16.89 0.19
C ASN A 33 -2.77 18.27 0.11
N VAL A 34 -3.42 18.58 -1.02
CA VAL A 34 -4.18 19.83 -1.17
C VAL A 34 -5.38 19.86 -0.23
N GLU A 35 -6.15 18.77 -0.17
CA GLU A 35 -7.32 18.63 0.70
C GLU A 35 -6.92 18.75 2.18
N GLU A 36 -5.84 18.08 2.60
CA GLU A 36 -5.33 18.16 3.95
C GLU A 36 -4.83 19.58 4.31
N GLY A 37 -4.10 20.22 3.39
CA GLY A 37 -3.65 21.60 3.55
C GLY A 37 -4.82 22.58 3.69
N LEU A 38 -5.91 22.36 2.93
CA LEU A 38 -7.14 23.14 3.02
C LEU A 38 -7.86 22.94 4.34
N LYS A 39 -7.98 21.71 4.85
CA LYS A 39 -8.57 21.47 6.17
C LYS A 39 -7.77 22.12 7.29
N ARG A 40 -6.43 22.00 7.24
CA ARG A 40 -5.54 22.69 8.19
C ARG A 40 -5.69 24.20 8.11
N LYS A 41 -5.79 24.76 6.89
CA LYS A 41 -5.94 26.20 6.69
C LYS A 41 -7.33 26.72 7.01
N ALA A 42 -8.41 25.99 6.76
CA ALA A 42 -9.78 26.39 7.12
C ALA A 42 -9.96 26.50 8.65
N VAL A 43 -9.14 25.80 9.43
CA VAL A 43 -9.03 26.00 10.89
C VAL A 43 -8.35 27.34 11.24
N THR A 44 -7.70 28.01 10.28
CA THR A 44 -6.87 29.22 10.48
C THR A 44 -7.20 30.42 9.57
N SER A 45 -7.94 30.28 8.45
CA SER A 45 -8.39 31.35 7.53
C SER A 45 -9.31 30.82 6.40
N ASP A 46 -10.20 31.68 5.89
CA ASP A 46 -11.33 31.34 4.99
C ASP A 46 -11.06 31.26 3.47
N LYS A 47 -9.81 31.25 2.99
CA LYS A 47 -9.54 31.25 1.52
C LYS A 47 -8.81 30.00 1.03
N ALA A 48 -9.52 29.18 0.26
CA ALA A 48 -8.96 28.07 -0.51
C ALA A 48 -8.14 28.60 -1.71
N PRO A 49 -6.96 28.05 -2.04
CA PRO A 49 -6.22 28.44 -3.24
C PRO A 49 -6.83 27.74 -4.47
N GLN A 50 -7.84 28.37 -5.05
CA GLN A 50 -8.61 27.90 -6.21
C GLN A 50 -7.72 27.55 -7.43
N GLY A 51 -6.58 28.24 -7.59
CA GLY A 51 -5.66 28.01 -8.71
C GLY A 51 -4.91 26.65 -8.69
N LEU A 52 -4.72 26.02 -7.53
CA LEU A 52 -3.99 24.74 -7.46
C LEU A 52 -4.84 23.57 -7.97
N ALA A 53 -6.15 23.63 -7.75
CA ALA A 53 -7.11 22.66 -8.28
C ALA A 53 -7.17 22.68 -9.80
N GLU A 54 -7.26 23.88 -10.39
CA GLU A 54 -7.29 24.07 -11.84
C GLU A 54 -5.99 23.63 -12.51
N SER A 55 -4.86 23.75 -11.81
CA SER A 55 -3.57 23.22 -12.25
C SER A 55 -3.52 21.69 -12.22
N LEU A 56 -4.07 21.07 -11.18
CA LEU A 56 -4.15 19.60 -11.07
C LEU A 56 -5.05 19.00 -12.15
N ASP A 57 -6.22 19.59 -12.39
CA ASP A 57 -7.14 19.13 -13.42
C ASP A 57 -6.55 19.26 -14.83
N ARG A 58 -5.82 20.36 -15.10
CA ARG A 58 -5.09 20.51 -16.36
C ARG A 58 -4.00 19.47 -16.53
N TYR A 59 -3.19 19.28 -15.50
CA TYR A 59 -2.12 18.27 -15.50
C TYR A 59 -2.67 16.88 -15.78
N LEU A 60 -3.78 16.51 -15.13
CA LEU A 60 -4.46 15.24 -15.31
C LEU A 60 -4.99 14.99 -16.72
N LYS A 61 -5.56 16.03 -17.34
CA LYS A 61 -6.09 15.94 -18.70
C LYS A 61 -4.97 15.86 -19.73
N ASN A 62 -3.93 16.66 -19.57
CA ASN A 62 -2.86 16.78 -20.56
C ASN A 62 -2.02 15.49 -20.66
N HIS A 63 -1.85 14.75 -19.57
CA HIS A 63 -1.01 13.54 -19.52
C HIS A 63 -1.81 12.23 -19.63
N GLY A 64 -3.11 12.27 -19.96
CA GLY A 64 -3.95 11.08 -20.14
C GLY A 64 -4.21 10.24 -18.88
N VAL A 65 -3.67 10.63 -17.72
CA VAL A 65 -3.76 9.92 -16.44
C VAL A 65 -5.22 9.79 -15.98
N LEU A 66 -6.06 10.79 -16.27
CA LEU A 66 -7.47 10.81 -15.86
C LEU A 66 -8.26 9.60 -16.39
N ALA A 67 -7.97 9.15 -17.62
CA ALA A 67 -8.63 8.00 -18.21
C ALA A 67 -8.30 6.69 -17.47
N SER A 68 -7.08 6.60 -16.94
CA SER A 68 -6.53 5.42 -16.27
C SER A 68 -6.85 5.34 -14.77
N LEU A 69 -7.54 6.33 -14.20
CA LEU A 69 -8.01 6.25 -12.81
C LEU A 69 -9.03 5.13 -12.63
N SER A 70 -8.97 4.47 -11.47
CA SER A 70 -9.97 3.49 -11.08
C SER A 70 -11.31 4.17 -10.81
N PRO A 71 -12.44 3.45 -10.87
CA PRO A 71 -13.76 3.99 -10.51
C PRO A 71 -13.76 4.73 -9.16
N ASN A 72 -13.18 4.14 -8.11
CA ASN A 72 -13.14 4.77 -6.79
C ASN A 72 -12.30 6.06 -6.78
N GLU A 73 -11.16 6.05 -7.47
CA GLU A 73 -10.31 7.24 -7.61
C GLU A 73 -11.04 8.35 -8.37
N LYS A 74 -11.72 8.03 -9.47
CA LYS A 74 -12.52 8.98 -10.26
C LYS A 74 -13.61 9.62 -9.41
N THR A 75 -14.33 8.82 -8.62
CA THR A 75 -15.38 9.32 -7.72
C THR A 75 -14.81 10.32 -6.72
N LEU A 76 -13.68 10.02 -6.10
CA LEU A 76 -13.13 10.88 -5.05
C LEU A 76 -12.46 12.14 -5.64
N VAL A 77 -11.69 12.02 -6.73
CA VAL A 77 -11.07 13.15 -7.43
C VAL A 77 -12.11 14.09 -8.03
N GLY A 78 -13.25 13.56 -8.49
CA GLY A 78 -14.36 14.35 -9.03
C GLY A 78 -15.11 15.18 -7.99
N LYS A 79 -14.87 15.00 -6.69
CA LYS A 79 -15.48 15.83 -5.65
C LYS A 79 -14.92 17.27 -5.71
N PRO A 80 -15.72 18.29 -5.33
CA PRO A 80 -15.25 19.66 -5.21
C PRO A 80 -14.00 19.78 -4.31
N VAL A 81 -13.11 20.70 -4.64
CA VAL A 81 -11.87 20.90 -3.87
C VAL A 81 -12.18 21.40 -2.46
N GLY A 82 -11.55 20.80 -1.45
CA GLY A 82 -11.77 21.09 -0.03
C GLY A 82 -12.92 20.29 0.60
N SER A 83 -13.63 19.48 -0.20
CA SER A 83 -14.81 18.73 0.25
C SER A 83 -14.51 17.32 0.74
N TRP A 84 -13.27 16.83 0.65
CA TRP A 84 -12.94 15.50 1.15
C TRP A 84 -13.17 15.41 2.66
N ALA A 85 -13.71 14.27 3.11
CA ALA A 85 -13.83 13.97 4.53
C ALA A 85 -12.44 13.67 5.12
N MET A 86 -12.27 13.86 6.44
CA MET A 86 -11.01 13.49 7.10
C MET A 86 -10.66 12.01 6.91
N GLN A 87 -11.66 11.13 6.92
CA GLN A 87 -11.44 9.71 6.65
C GLN A 87 -10.99 9.45 5.21
N ASP A 88 -11.50 10.20 4.22
CA ASP A 88 -11.05 10.09 2.83
C ASP A 88 -9.57 10.48 2.70
N ILE A 89 -9.16 11.53 3.40
CA ILE A 89 -7.77 11.99 3.46
C ILE A 89 -6.87 10.93 4.10
N VAL A 90 -7.26 10.39 5.26
CA VAL A 90 -6.51 9.34 5.97
C VAL A 90 -6.42 8.06 5.14
N ASN A 91 -7.51 7.59 4.54
CA ASN A 91 -7.49 6.41 3.69
C ASN A 91 -6.59 6.63 2.46
N THR A 92 -6.62 7.83 1.89
CA THR A 92 -5.80 8.15 0.72
C THR A 92 -4.32 8.28 1.09
N SER A 93 -3.98 8.81 2.27
CA SER A 93 -2.57 8.95 2.68
C SER A 93 -1.87 7.59 2.78
N TRP A 94 -2.58 6.54 3.20
CA TRP A 94 -2.06 5.18 3.22
C TRP A 94 -1.73 4.62 1.83
N ARG A 95 -2.32 5.15 0.75
CA ARG A 95 -1.93 4.78 -0.64
C ARG A 95 -0.49 5.16 -0.98
N ALA A 96 0.20 5.94 -0.14
CA ALA A 96 1.64 6.14 -0.24
C ALA A 96 2.42 4.82 -0.19
N GLU A 97 1.98 3.85 0.62
CA GLU A 97 2.61 2.53 0.73
C GLU A 97 2.41 1.69 -0.53
N ALA A 98 1.23 1.79 -1.15
CA ALA A 98 0.93 1.15 -2.42
C ALA A 98 1.76 1.77 -3.56
N LEU A 99 1.84 3.11 -3.62
CA LEU A 99 2.66 3.81 -4.61
C LEU A 99 4.15 3.46 -4.43
N GLY A 100 4.67 3.50 -3.21
CA GLY A 100 6.06 3.13 -2.93
C GLY A 100 6.38 1.69 -3.35
N SER A 101 5.46 0.76 -3.13
CA SER A 101 5.59 -0.64 -3.56
C SER A 101 5.59 -0.78 -5.09
N ILE A 102 4.74 -0.03 -5.80
CA ILE A 102 4.72 0.01 -7.27
C ILE A 102 5.99 0.66 -7.83
N LEU A 103 6.47 1.74 -7.21
CA LEU A 103 7.72 2.40 -7.61
C LEU A 103 8.92 1.50 -7.38
N TRP A 104 8.92 0.73 -6.29
CA TRP A 104 9.84 -0.38 -6.14
C TRP A 104 9.64 -1.37 -7.28
N ALA A 105 8.45 -1.90 -7.56
CA ALA A 105 8.26 -2.83 -8.68
C ALA A 105 8.81 -2.28 -10.04
N LEU A 106 8.76 -0.97 -10.25
CA LEU A 106 9.30 -0.23 -11.42
C LEU A 106 10.79 0.18 -11.30
N THR A 107 11.57 -0.47 -10.43
CA THR A 107 13.01 -0.24 -10.19
C THR A 107 13.40 1.19 -9.78
N GLN A 108 12.46 2.00 -9.27
CA GLN A 108 12.74 3.37 -8.82
C GLN A 108 13.34 3.43 -7.39
N PHE A 109 13.24 2.32 -6.67
CA PHE A 109 13.89 2.06 -5.39
C PHE A 109 14.70 0.77 -5.46
N GLU A 110 15.91 0.79 -4.89
CA GLU A 110 16.78 -0.38 -4.79
C GLU A 110 16.17 -1.44 -3.85
N SER A 111 15.63 -1.00 -2.72
CA SER A 111 15.02 -1.85 -1.70
C SER A 111 13.67 -1.29 -1.23
N LEU A 112 12.83 -2.16 -0.69
CA LEU A 112 11.64 -1.74 0.06
C LEU A 112 12.08 -1.31 1.47
N PRO A 113 11.52 -0.22 2.02
CA PRO A 113 11.65 0.07 3.44
C PRO A 113 11.17 -1.14 4.28
N PRO A 114 11.73 -1.37 5.47
CA PRO A 114 11.17 -2.33 6.43
C PRO A 114 9.69 -2.01 6.75
N TYR A 115 8.94 -2.98 7.27
CA TYR A 115 7.50 -2.80 7.56
C TYR A 115 7.21 -1.88 8.74
N ASP A 116 8.22 -1.55 9.55
CA ASP A 116 8.15 -0.55 10.61
C ASP A 116 8.55 0.87 10.16
N THR A 117 8.87 1.02 8.87
CA THR A 117 9.27 2.29 8.27
C THR A 117 8.33 2.60 7.10
N PRO A 118 7.46 3.62 7.22
CA PRO A 118 6.59 4.02 6.13
C PRO A 118 7.38 4.68 5.00
N PHE A 119 6.83 4.66 3.79
CA PHE A 119 7.33 5.48 2.69
C PHE A 119 7.11 6.97 2.97
N VAL A 120 8.09 7.79 2.62
CA VAL A 120 8.04 9.24 2.78
C VAL A 120 7.42 9.88 1.54
N LEU A 121 6.31 10.60 1.72
CA LEU A 121 5.50 11.09 0.61
C LEU A 121 6.25 11.99 -0.40
N PRO A 122 7.04 13.01 0.03
CA PRO A 122 7.86 13.78 -0.90
C PRO A 122 8.85 12.93 -1.73
N GLU A 123 9.43 11.90 -1.12
CA GLU A 123 10.39 11.03 -1.80
C GLU A 123 9.73 10.19 -2.89
N ILE A 124 8.60 9.54 -2.58
CA ILE A 124 7.88 8.73 -3.57
C ILE A 124 7.31 9.58 -4.70
N LEU A 125 6.81 10.79 -4.42
CA LEU A 125 6.34 11.70 -5.47
C LEU A 125 7.50 12.19 -6.35
N GLY A 126 8.66 12.47 -5.75
CA GLY A 126 9.86 12.86 -6.48
C GLY A 126 10.34 11.79 -7.48
N LYS A 127 10.09 10.50 -7.22
CA LYS A 127 10.45 9.42 -8.16
C LYS A 127 9.62 9.43 -9.44
N LEU A 128 8.40 9.97 -9.44
CA LEU A 128 7.55 10.01 -10.63
C LEU A 128 8.10 10.96 -11.70
N GLY A 129 8.64 12.12 -11.31
CA GLY A 129 9.21 13.09 -12.25
C GLY A 129 8.21 13.53 -13.32
N ASN A 130 8.64 13.67 -14.57
CA ASN A 130 7.77 14.00 -15.70
C ASN A 130 6.90 12.79 -16.10
N PRO A 131 5.56 12.90 -16.10
CA PRO A 131 4.66 11.80 -16.51
C PRO A 131 4.87 11.28 -17.91
N ASP A 132 5.21 12.15 -18.86
CA ASP A 132 5.35 11.74 -20.27
C ASP A 132 6.60 10.86 -20.47
N ASP A 133 7.65 11.13 -19.68
CA ASP A 133 8.91 10.39 -19.72
C ASP A 133 8.93 9.19 -18.76
N PHE A 134 8.10 9.21 -17.71
CA PHE A 134 8.15 8.24 -16.62
C PHE A 134 8.03 6.79 -17.09
N PRO A 135 7.06 6.39 -17.93
CA PRO A 135 6.99 5.02 -18.43
C PRO A 135 8.28 4.61 -19.13
N ASN A 136 8.85 5.48 -19.96
CA ASN A 136 10.00 5.16 -20.82
C ASN A 136 11.32 4.97 -20.06
N ARG A 137 11.40 5.39 -18.79
CA ARG A 137 12.60 5.24 -17.94
C ARG A 137 12.45 4.20 -16.82
N THR A 138 11.36 3.43 -16.84
CA THR A 138 11.09 2.40 -15.82
C THR A 138 11.32 1.01 -16.38
N THR A 139 11.57 0.05 -15.50
CA THR A 139 11.64 -1.37 -15.84
C THR A 139 10.94 -2.14 -14.74
N LEU A 140 10.12 -3.12 -15.12
CA LEU A 140 9.43 -3.96 -14.15
C LEU A 140 10.37 -5.04 -13.62
N ARG A 141 10.42 -5.19 -12.30
CA ARG A 141 11.11 -6.30 -11.62
C ARG A 141 10.54 -7.65 -12.07
N THR A 142 11.35 -8.70 -11.94
CA THR A 142 10.98 -10.03 -12.40
C THR A 142 9.78 -10.59 -11.62
N PRO A 143 8.98 -11.49 -12.22
CA PRO A 143 7.86 -12.12 -11.51
C PRO A 143 8.27 -12.83 -10.21
N ILE A 144 9.50 -13.35 -10.15
CA ILE A 144 10.07 -14.00 -8.96
C ILE A 144 10.28 -12.98 -7.83
N GLU A 145 10.87 -11.82 -8.13
CA GLU A 145 11.05 -10.74 -7.15
C GLU A 145 9.71 -10.20 -6.65
N LEU A 146 8.74 -9.99 -7.56
CA LEU A 146 7.40 -9.52 -7.22
C LEU A 146 6.67 -10.52 -6.33
N SER A 147 6.69 -11.81 -6.67
CA SER A 147 6.09 -12.87 -5.88
C SER A 147 6.73 -12.99 -4.50
N LYS A 148 8.06 -12.85 -4.39
CA LYS A 148 8.73 -12.85 -3.09
C LYS A 148 8.32 -11.67 -2.22
N ALA A 149 8.24 -10.46 -2.78
CA ALA A 149 7.78 -9.28 -2.07
C ALA A 149 6.31 -9.40 -1.64
N ARG A 150 5.47 -9.98 -2.50
CA ARG A 150 4.07 -10.30 -2.20
C ARG A 150 3.94 -11.25 -1.01
N ASN A 151 4.71 -12.34 -0.98
CA ASN A 151 4.67 -13.32 0.11
C ASN A 151 5.09 -12.69 1.45
N ALA A 152 6.10 -11.83 1.45
CA ALA A 152 6.46 -11.05 2.63
C ALA A 152 5.30 -10.14 3.08
N ALA A 153 4.68 -9.41 2.15
CA ALA A 153 3.56 -8.50 2.44
C ALA A 153 2.34 -9.23 3.01
N GLU A 154 1.99 -10.38 2.43
CA GLU A 154 0.92 -11.23 2.94
C GLU A 154 1.20 -11.68 4.37
N LEU A 155 2.42 -12.15 4.68
CA LEU A 155 2.79 -12.59 6.03
C LEU A 155 2.68 -11.47 7.07
N TRP A 156 3.15 -10.27 6.73
CA TRP A 156 2.99 -9.09 7.59
C TRP A 156 1.52 -8.73 7.80
N HIS A 157 0.72 -8.79 6.73
CA HIS A 157 -0.71 -8.48 6.81
C HIS A 157 -1.47 -9.54 7.62
N TRP A 158 -1.17 -10.82 7.40
CA TRP A 158 -1.67 -11.94 8.18
C TRP A 158 -1.34 -11.77 9.66
N ARG A 159 -0.12 -11.35 10.01
CA ARG A 159 0.27 -11.14 11.41
C ARG A 159 -0.55 -10.02 12.06
N ALA A 160 -0.75 -8.91 11.36
CA ALA A 160 -1.59 -7.79 11.79
C ALA A 160 -3.04 -8.24 12.01
N ARG A 161 -3.62 -8.95 11.04
CA ARG A 161 -4.96 -9.54 11.10
C ARG A 161 -5.12 -10.52 12.25
N THR A 162 -4.14 -11.38 12.48
CA THR A 162 -4.11 -12.33 13.60
C THR A 162 -4.14 -11.59 14.93
N ALA A 163 -3.42 -10.48 15.07
CA ALA A 163 -3.49 -9.65 16.27
C ALA A 163 -4.88 -9.00 16.45
N VAL A 164 -5.60 -8.62 15.38
CA VAL A 164 -7.02 -8.18 15.49
C VAL A 164 -7.85 -9.29 16.12
N VAL A 165 -7.73 -10.51 15.58
CA VAL A 165 -8.48 -11.70 16.02
C VAL A 165 -8.20 -12.01 17.50
N GLN A 166 -6.93 -11.98 17.91
CA GLN A 166 -6.52 -12.14 19.30
C GLN A 166 -7.10 -11.06 20.22
N ARG A 167 -7.01 -9.77 19.84
CA ARG A 167 -7.53 -8.64 20.62
C ARG A 167 -9.05 -8.66 20.76
N ARG A 168 -9.76 -9.28 19.81
CA ARG A 168 -11.22 -9.51 19.87
C ARG A 168 -11.61 -10.71 20.74
N GLY A 169 -10.65 -11.42 21.33
CA GLY A 169 -10.91 -12.59 22.17
C GLY A 169 -11.41 -13.81 21.40
N VAL A 170 -11.20 -13.86 20.09
CA VAL A 170 -11.55 -15.04 19.28
C VAL A 170 -10.62 -16.19 19.64
N ALA A 171 -11.16 -17.38 19.84
CA ALA A 171 -10.37 -18.57 20.15
C ALA A 171 -9.51 -19.02 18.95
N PRO A 172 -8.32 -19.59 19.18
CA PRO A 172 -7.53 -20.18 18.11
C PRO A 172 -8.25 -21.41 17.50
N PRO A 173 -7.85 -21.86 16.30
CA PRO A 173 -8.36 -23.09 15.73
C PRO A 173 -8.15 -24.29 16.68
N PRO A 174 -9.04 -25.30 16.66
CA PRO A 174 -8.93 -26.47 17.53
C PRO A 174 -7.56 -27.14 17.44
N GLY A 175 -6.96 -27.43 18.60
CA GLY A 175 -5.65 -28.08 18.69
C GLY A 175 -4.45 -27.17 18.45
N LEU A 176 -4.66 -25.87 18.21
CA LEU A 176 -3.58 -24.90 18.01
C LEU A 176 -3.63 -23.78 19.06
N THR A 177 -2.52 -23.06 19.20
CA THR A 177 -2.43 -21.83 20.00
C THR A 177 -1.94 -20.69 19.10
N PHE A 178 -2.42 -19.47 19.32
CA PHE A 178 -1.90 -18.31 18.57
C PHE A 178 -0.38 -18.15 18.73
N PRO A 179 0.20 -18.21 19.95
CA PRO A 179 1.66 -18.13 20.10
C PRO A 179 2.39 -19.22 19.31
N GLY A 180 1.88 -20.45 19.28
CA GLY A 180 2.47 -21.54 18.51
C GLY A 180 2.42 -21.31 17.00
N ILE A 181 1.27 -20.88 16.47
CA ILE A 181 1.13 -20.56 15.03
C ILE A 181 2.04 -19.39 14.67
N ILE A 182 2.06 -18.32 15.46
CA ILE A 182 2.90 -17.14 15.22
C ILE A 182 4.38 -17.50 15.24
N ALA A 183 4.83 -18.25 16.25
CA ALA A 183 6.22 -18.70 16.36
C ALA A 183 6.67 -19.56 15.17
N GLN A 184 5.82 -20.49 14.76
CA GLN A 184 6.11 -21.35 13.62
C GLN A 184 6.16 -20.54 12.32
N SER A 185 5.19 -19.65 12.08
CA SER A 185 5.17 -18.77 10.91
C SER A 185 6.37 -17.83 10.87
N ALA A 186 6.74 -17.20 12.00
CA ALA A 186 7.89 -16.30 12.09
C ALA A 186 9.20 -17.04 11.80
N LYS A 187 9.36 -18.26 12.33
CA LYS A 187 10.52 -19.12 12.07
C LYS A 187 10.64 -19.45 10.58
N MET A 188 9.55 -19.92 9.95
CA MET A 188 9.54 -20.28 8.53
C MET A 188 9.83 -19.05 7.65
N ALA A 189 9.16 -17.93 7.92
CA ALA A 189 9.35 -16.68 7.19
C ALA A 189 10.80 -16.16 7.27
N PHE A 190 11.46 -16.30 8.42
CA PHE A 190 12.87 -15.94 8.58
C PHE A 190 13.79 -16.87 7.78
N GLN A 191 13.55 -18.19 7.82
CA GLN A 191 14.32 -19.17 7.04
C GLN A 191 14.24 -18.89 5.52
N GLU A 192 13.08 -18.41 5.06
CA GLU A 192 12.85 -18.00 3.66
C GLU A 192 13.34 -16.58 3.35
N ARG A 193 13.89 -15.87 4.34
CA ARG A 193 14.35 -14.47 4.25
C ARG A 193 13.23 -13.52 3.79
N LEU A 194 12.01 -13.75 4.27
CA LEU A 194 10.84 -12.88 4.04
C LEU A 194 10.66 -11.83 5.15
N ILE A 195 11.18 -12.12 6.35
CA ILE A 195 11.20 -11.20 7.48
C ILE A 195 12.59 -11.14 8.12
N PRO A 196 12.91 -10.06 8.88
CA PRO A 196 14.10 -10.03 9.72
C PRO A 196 14.05 -11.08 10.84
N GLN A 197 15.14 -11.21 11.61
CA GLN A 197 15.21 -12.17 12.71
C GLN A 197 14.06 -11.97 13.71
N PRO A 198 13.26 -13.02 14.01
CA PRO A 198 12.18 -12.93 14.98
C PRO A 198 12.68 -12.50 16.37
N ILE A 199 11.90 -11.67 17.06
CA ILE A 199 12.14 -11.28 18.45
C ILE A 199 11.06 -11.97 19.29
N ASP A 200 11.44 -12.66 20.37
CA ASP A 200 10.53 -13.42 21.25
C ASP A 200 9.56 -14.36 20.49
N ASN A 201 10.07 -14.99 19.42
CA ASN A 201 9.29 -15.86 18.51
C ASN A 201 8.14 -15.14 17.78
N ASP A 202 8.21 -13.83 17.57
CA ASP A 202 7.22 -13.05 16.83
C ASP A 202 7.91 -12.18 15.76
N PHE A 203 7.11 -11.56 14.90
CA PHE A 203 7.55 -10.65 13.86
C PHE A 203 8.19 -9.40 14.51
N PRO A 204 9.39 -8.99 14.07
CA PRO A 204 10.12 -7.88 14.67
C PRO A 204 9.65 -6.53 14.12
N PHE A 205 9.17 -5.63 14.97
CA PHE A 205 8.71 -4.31 14.55
C PHE A 205 9.24 -3.24 15.51
N SER A 206 10.03 -2.29 14.99
CA SER A 206 10.70 -1.24 15.78
C SER A 206 11.47 -1.80 16.99
N GLY A 207 12.21 -2.90 16.79
CA GLY A 207 13.08 -3.50 17.81
C GLY A 207 12.35 -4.31 18.91
N LYS A 208 11.06 -4.62 18.73
CA LYS A 208 10.27 -5.41 19.69
C LYS A 208 9.40 -6.45 18.97
N PRO A 209 8.92 -7.49 19.67
CA PRO A 209 7.96 -8.42 19.07
C PRO A 209 6.63 -7.72 18.77
N TYR A 210 5.97 -8.11 17.67
CA TYR A 210 4.69 -7.56 17.23
C TYR A 210 3.61 -7.58 18.33
N SER A 211 3.60 -8.62 19.17
CA SER A 211 2.71 -8.75 20.32
C SER A 211 2.84 -7.64 21.38
N LYS A 212 3.92 -6.85 21.35
CA LYS A 212 4.20 -5.75 22.30
C LYS A 212 4.04 -4.35 21.68
N LEU A 213 3.46 -4.25 20.49
CA LEU A 213 3.15 -2.95 19.89
C LEU A 213 2.10 -2.20 20.68
N SER A 214 2.32 -0.90 20.84
CA SER A 214 1.28 0.05 21.27
C SER A 214 0.15 0.10 20.24
N ASP A 215 -0.98 0.68 20.59
CA ASP A 215 -2.11 0.79 19.67
C ASP A 215 -1.76 1.59 18.41
N ALA A 216 -1.00 2.69 18.55
CA ALA A 216 -0.58 3.49 17.40
C ALA A 216 0.35 2.72 16.46
N GLU A 217 1.36 2.03 17.01
CA GLU A 217 2.28 1.20 16.21
C GLU A 217 1.54 0.06 15.53
N TYR A 218 0.60 -0.56 16.24
CA TYR A 218 -0.21 -1.64 15.72
C TYR A 218 -1.08 -1.19 14.53
N GLN A 219 -1.75 -0.03 14.63
CA GLN A 219 -2.54 0.51 13.53
C GLN A 219 -1.64 0.83 12.32
N ASN A 220 -0.49 1.48 12.55
CA ASN A 220 0.46 1.79 11.49
C ASN A 220 0.99 0.52 10.81
N ALA A 221 1.39 -0.48 11.58
CA ALA A 221 1.87 -1.76 11.08
C ALA A 221 0.81 -2.46 10.21
N GLY A 222 -0.45 -2.44 10.65
CA GLY A 222 -1.58 -2.99 9.92
C GLY A 222 -1.81 -2.28 8.59
N SER A 223 -1.87 -0.94 8.60
CA SER A 223 -2.07 -0.14 7.39
C SER A 223 -0.93 -0.29 6.38
N ILE A 224 0.33 -0.26 6.84
CA ILE A 224 1.50 -0.51 5.98
C ILE A 224 1.42 -1.88 5.33
N ALA A 225 1.18 -2.93 6.14
CA ALA A 225 1.13 -4.29 5.63
C ALA A 225 -0.02 -4.50 4.63
N GLN A 226 -1.20 -3.96 4.94
CA GLN A 226 -2.37 -4.07 4.08
C GLN A 226 -2.16 -3.41 2.72
N GLU A 227 -1.66 -2.17 2.68
CA GLU A 227 -1.48 -1.42 1.43
C GLU A 227 -0.38 -2.01 0.55
N ARG A 228 0.72 -2.47 1.15
CA ARG A 228 1.77 -3.19 0.41
C ARG A 228 1.24 -4.51 -0.14
N HIS A 229 0.52 -5.29 0.66
CA HIS A 229 -0.08 -6.55 0.22
C HIS A 229 -1.10 -6.32 -0.90
N PHE A 230 -1.93 -5.28 -0.80
CA PHE A 230 -2.86 -4.88 -1.84
C PHE A 230 -2.14 -4.58 -3.16
N ALA A 231 -1.12 -3.73 -3.14
CA ALA A 231 -0.34 -3.40 -4.34
C ALA A 231 0.33 -4.63 -4.95
N PHE A 232 0.93 -5.50 -4.13
CA PHE A 232 1.60 -6.70 -4.61
C PHE A 232 0.65 -7.77 -5.13
N ASN A 233 -0.56 -7.91 -4.57
CA ASN A 233 -1.57 -8.80 -5.14
C ASN A 233 -1.95 -8.35 -6.55
N TRP A 234 -2.15 -7.05 -6.76
CA TRP A 234 -2.43 -6.52 -8.10
C TRP A 234 -1.24 -6.74 -9.06
N LEU A 235 -0.02 -6.43 -8.63
CA LEU A 235 1.21 -6.65 -9.42
C LEU A 235 1.43 -8.13 -9.79
N CYS A 236 1.01 -9.06 -8.93
CA CYS A 236 1.10 -10.50 -9.16
C CYS A 236 -0.12 -11.10 -9.88
N GLY A 237 -1.06 -10.29 -10.37
CA GLY A 237 -2.18 -10.76 -11.18
C GLY A 237 -3.31 -11.43 -10.39
N TYR A 238 -3.42 -11.18 -9.08
CA TYR A 238 -4.57 -11.65 -8.28
C TYR A 238 -5.86 -10.87 -8.58
N SER A 239 -5.76 -9.75 -9.29
CA SER A 239 -6.90 -9.01 -9.82
C SER A 239 -6.51 -8.28 -11.12
N ALA A 240 -7.42 -8.26 -12.10
CA ALA A 240 -7.28 -7.40 -13.28
C ALA A 240 -7.62 -5.94 -12.95
N ASN A 241 -8.51 -5.73 -11.98
CA ASN A 241 -9.03 -4.42 -11.60
C ASN A 241 -8.41 -3.97 -10.28
N TRP A 242 -7.79 -2.80 -10.28
CA TRP A 242 -7.17 -2.21 -9.09
C TRP A 242 -8.11 -2.22 -7.88
N ASP A 243 -9.32 -1.66 -8.04
CA ASP A 243 -10.30 -1.52 -6.95
C ASP A 243 -10.85 -2.85 -6.40
N GLU A 244 -10.75 -3.93 -7.17
CA GLU A 244 -11.27 -5.25 -6.79
C GLU A 244 -10.18 -6.14 -6.17
N THR A 245 -8.97 -5.62 -6.00
CA THR A 245 -7.85 -6.40 -5.47
C THR A 245 -8.11 -6.77 -4.01
N SER A 246 -8.27 -8.07 -3.76
CA SER A 246 -8.50 -8.60 -2.43
C SER A 246 -7.21 -8.62 -1.61
N THR A 247 -7.33 -8.47 -0.29
CA THR A 247 -6.26 -8.69 0.69
C THR A 247 -6.67 -9.72 1.75
N SER A 248 -7.62 -10.58 1.43
CA SER A 248 -8.02 -11.69 2.30
C SER A 248 -6.80 -12.56 2.64
N THR A 249 -6.55 -12.73 3.93
CA THR A 249 -5.49 -13.55 4.54
C THR A 249 -6.05 -14.37 5.68
#